data_AF-X0T6G5-F1
#
_entry.id   AF-X0T6G5-F1
#
_cell.length_a   1.000
_cell.length_b   1.000
_cell.length_c   1.000
_cell.angle_alpha   90.00
_cell.angle_beta   90.00
_cell.angle_gamma   90.00
#
_symmetry.space_group_name_H-M   'P 1'
#
loop_
_entity.id
_entity.type
_entity.pdbx_description
1 polymer ?
#
loop_
_entity_poly.entity_id
_entity_poly.type
_entity_poly.pdbx_seq_one_letter_code
_entity_poly.pdbx_strand_id
1 'polypeptide(L)' 'VLTIEPGIYFIPELIDYWKSEKKFEEFINYEKVETYKDFGGLRNEENFLITEKGFTLLGKQKPMTIEEVENITA' A
#
# COMPACT_ATOMS: atom_id res chain seq x y z
N VAL A 1 17.50 -12.70 -3.30
CA VAL A 1 16.04 -12.63 -3.58
C VAL A 1 15.45 -11.68 -2.56
N LEU A 2 14.56 -10.78 -3.00
CA LEU A 2 13.93 -9.74 -2.18
C LEU A 2 12.47 -9.56 -2.59
N THR A 3 11.64 -9.07 -1.66
CA THR A 3 10.29 -8.59 -1.93
C THR A 3 10.32 -7.11 -2.30
N ILE A 4 9.47 -6.71 -3.23
CA ILE A 4 9.12 -5.31 -3.47
C ILE A 4 7.66 -5.17 -3.09
N GLU A 5 7.40 -4.50 -1.98
CA GLU A 5 6.12 -4.60 -1.26
C GLU A 5 5.52 -3.26 -0.80
N PRO A 6 5.40 -2.23 -1.67
CA PRO A 6 4.78 -0.97 -1.28
C PRO A 6 3.34 -1.18 -0.80
N GLY A 7 3.01 -0.52 0.31
CA GLY A 7 1.67 -0.54 0.88
C GLY A 7 1.27 0.81 1.46
N ILE A 8 -0.03 1.04 1.50
CA ILE A 8 -0.66 2.19 2.17
C ILE A 8 -1.73 1.67 3.11
N TYR A 9 -1.74 2.20 4.33
CA TYR A 9 -2.64 1.77 5.39
C TYR A 9 -3.20 2.98 6.10
N PHE A 10 -4.48 2.90 6.44
CA PHE A 10 -5.19 3.82 7.30
C PHE A 10 -5.35 3.15 8.65
N ILE A 11 -4.28 3.16 9.45
CA ILE A 11 -4.23 2.51 10.76
C ILE A 11 -4.91 3.42 11.79
N PRO A 12 -6.09 3.05 12.34
CA PRO A 12 -6.87 3.93 13.20
C PRO A 12 -6.08 4.45 14.40
N GLU A 13 -5.30 3.59 15.04
CA GLU A 13 -4.51 3.91 16.22
C GLU A 13 -3.41 4.95 15.92
N LEU A 14 -2.81 4.90 14.73
CA LEU A 14 -1.82 5.90 14.32
C LEU A 14 -2.48 7.22 13.94
N ILE A 15 -3.63 7.19 13.28
CA ILE A 15 -4.41 8.38 12.96
C ILE A 15 -4.81 9.10 14.26
N ASP A 16 -5.36 8.36 15.22
CA ASP A 16 -5.78 8.91 16.52
C ASP A 16 -4.60 9.45 17.32
N TYR A 17 -3.50 8.71 17.35
CA TYR A 17 -2.29 9.14 18.02
C TYR A 17 -1.75 10.45 17.42
N TRP A 18 -1.61 10.54 16.11
CA TRP A 18 -1.09 11.75 15.45
C TRP A 18 -2.03 12.94 15.57
N LYS A 19 -3.35 12.71 15.50
CA LYS A 19 -4.36 13.76 15.73
C LYS A 19 -4.28 14.30 17.15
N SER A 20 -4.16 13.43 18.16
CA SER A 20 -4.09 13.82 19.56
C SER A 20 -2.85 14.67 19.88
N GLU A 21 -1.74 14.39 19.20
CA GLU A 21 -0.46 15.09 19.31
C GLU A 21 -0.37 16.32 18.38
N LYS A 22 -1.43 16.63 17.62
CA LYS A 22 -1.47 17.69 16.59
C LYS A 22 -0.28 17.62 15.61
N LYS A 23 0.07 16.41 15.19
CA LYS A 23 1.20 16.18 14.27
C LYS A 23 0.79 16.40 12.82
N PHE A 24 1.70 17.00 12.04
CA PHE A 24 1.59 17.11 10.58
C PHE A 24 0.31 17.79 10.09
N GLU A 25 -0.25 18.74 10.85
CA GLU A 25 -1.50 19.42 10.50
C GLU A 25 -1.42 20.17 9.16
N GLU A 26 -0.21 20.51 8.70
CA GLU A 26 0.05 21.09 7.38
C GLU A 26 -0.03 20.07 6.23
N PHE A 27 0.04 18.77 6.52
CA PHE A 27 0.03 17.68 5.54
C PHE A 27 -1.19 16.76 5.64
N ILE A 28 -1.74 16.58 6.84
CA ILE A 28 -2.83 15.65 7.11
C ILE A 28 -4.13 16.42 7.31
N ASN A 29 -5.04 16.27 6.36
CA ASN A 29 -6.43 16.67 6.57
C ASN A 29 -7.12 15.63 7.48
N TYR A 30 -7.19 15.92 8.78
CA TYR A 30 -7.76 15.00 9.76
C TYR A 30 -9.27 14.78 9.59
N GLU A 31 -10.02 15.77 9.09
CA GLU A 31 -11.44 15.59 8.81
C GLU A 31 -11.65 14.53 7.72
N LYS A 32 -10.79 14.51 6.71
CA LYS A 32 -10.85 13.53 5.62
C LYS A 32 -10.28 12.18 6.00
N VAL A 33 -9.12 12.12 6.66
CA VAL A 33 -8.45 10.83 6.94
C VAL A 33 -9.25 9.96 7.91
N GLU A 34 -10.04 10.56 8.81
CA GLU A 34 -10.90 9.80 9.72
C GLU A 34 -11.99 9.00 9.00
N THR A 35 -12.41 9.42 7.81
CA THR A 35 -13.40 8.69 7.01
C THR A 35 -12.84 7.42 6.35
N TYR A 36 -11.54 7.14 6.50
CA TYR A 36 -10.87 5.96 5.93
C TYR A 36 -10.48 4.93 7.01
N LYS A 37 -10.86 5.11 8.27
CA LYS A 37 -10.44 4.21 9.37
C LYS A 37 -10.90 2.75 9.20
N ASP A 38 -11.97 2.52 8.46
CA ASP A 38 -12.51 1.19 8.15
C ASP A 38 -11.96 0.61 6.83
N PHE A 39 -11.21 1.39 6.05
CA PHE A 39 -10.62 0.94 4.79
C PHE A 39 -9.52 -0.12 5.01
N GLY A 40 -8.81 -0.05 6.13
CA GLY A 40 -7.67 -0.89 6.43
C GLY A 40 -6.45 -0.47 5.60
N GLY A 41 -6.27 -1.03 4.42
CA GLY A 41 -5.13 -0.72 3.56
C GLY A 41 -4.92 -1.73 2.44
N LEU A 42 -3.89 -1.48 1.63
CA LEU A 42 -3.50 -2.33 0.51
C LEU A 42 -1.98 -2.44 0.43
N ARG A 43 -1.51 -3.57 -0.10
CA ARG A 43 -0.10 -3.85 -0.37
C ARG A 43 0.02 -4.67 -1.65
N ASN A 44 0.86 -4.20 -2.57
CA ASN A 44 1.23 -4.97 -3.75
C ASN A 44 2.63 -5.52 -3.52
N GLU A 45 2.78 -6.84 -3.58
CA GLU A 45 4.00 -7.54 -3.22
C GLU A 45 4.39 -8.56 -4.29
N GLU A 46 5.63 -8.43 -4.77
CA GLU A 46 6.25 -9.34 -5.73
C GLU A 46 7.68 -9.71 -5.33
N ASN A 47 8.11 -10.89 -5.77
CA ASN A 47 9.43 -11.43 -5.46
C ASN A 47 10.40 -11.22 -6.63
N PHE A 48 11.58 -10.66 -6.35
CA PHE A 48 12.59 -10.39 -7.35
C PHE A 48 13.94 -11.03 -7.01
N LEU A 49 14.57 -11.61 -8.03
CA LEU A 49 15.97 -11.99 -8.01
C LEU A 49 16.81 -10.86 -8.59
N ILE A 50 17.73 -10.30 -7.80
CA ILE A 50 18.74 -9.38 -8.32
C ILE A 50 19.82 -10.18 -9.05
N THR A 51 20.19 -9.70 -10.22
CA THR A 51 21.21 -10.28 -11.11
C THR A 51 22.28 -9.23 -11.41
N GLU A 52 23.40 -9.63 -12.00
CA GLU A 52 24.49 -8.69 -12.37
C GLU A 52 24.02 -7.56 -13.31
N LYS A 53 22.96 -7.79 -14.11
CA LYS A 53 22.47 -6.84 -15.13
C LYS A 53 21.16 -6.15 -14.75
N GLY A 54 20.61 -6.40 -13.56
CA GLY A 54 19.31 -5.87 -13.14
C GLY A 54 18.53 -6.85 -12.27
N PHE A 55 17.27 -7.10 -12.60
CA PHE A 55 16.40 -7.95 -11.80
C PHE A 55 15.54 -8.88 -12.67
N THR A 56 15.04 -9.95 -12.06
CA THR A 56 14.10 -10.88 -12.66
C THR A 56 12.93 -11.11 -11.70
N LEU A 57 11.70 -10.93 -12.18
CA LEU A 57 10.49 -11.30 -11.43
C LEU A 57 10.46 -12.82 -11.28
N LEU A 58 10.20 -13.28 -10.05
CA LEU A 58 10.04 -14.69 -9.75
C LEU A 58 8.56 -15.04 -9.73
N GLY A 59 8.17 -15.98 -10.58
CA GLY A 59 6.78 -16.45 -10.70
C GLY A 59 5.98 -15.74 -11.80
N LYS A 60 4.67 -15.98 -11.81
CA LYS A 60 3.74 -15.32 -12.75
C LYS A 60 3.37 -13.95 -12.19
N GLN A 61 3.48 -12.92 -13.03
CA GLN A 61 3.02 -11.58 -12.71
C GLN A 61 1.54 -11.60 -12.30
N LYS A 62 1.23 -11.03 -11.14
CA LYS A 62 -0.14 -10.84 -10.67
C LYS A 62 -0.76 -9.64 -11.39
N PRO A 63 -2.10 -9.59 -11.55
CA PRO A 63 -2.81 -8.37 -11.92
C PRO A 63 -2.43 -7.20 -11.01
N MET A 64 -2.05 -6.06 -11.58
CA MET A 64 -1.63 -4.87 -10.81
C MET A 64 -2.47 -3.64 -11.12
N THR A 65 -3.09 -3.58 -12.29
CA THR A 65 -4.03 -2.53 -12.65
C THR A 65 -5.45 -2.90 -12.21
N ILE A 66 -6.31 -1.88 -12.05
CA ILE A 66 -7.73 -2.08 -11.69
C ILE A 66 -8.41 -3.00 -12.72
N GLU A 67 -8.24 -2.71 -14.01
CA GLU A 67 -8.83 -3.51 -15.10
C GLU A 67 -8.38 -4.97 -15.07
N GLU A 68 -7.08 -5.24 -14.89
CA GLU A 68 -6.58 -6.62 -14.81
C GLU A 68 -7.16 -7.37 -13.60
N VAL A 69 -7.32 -6.69 -12.45
CA VAL A 69 -7.90 -7.28 -11.25
C VAL A 69 -9.38 -7.58 -11.47
N GLU A 70 -10.15 -6.62 -11.99
CA GLU A 70 -11.57 -6.80 -12.26
C GLU A 70 -11.83 -7.94 -13.25
N ASN A 71 -11.03 -8.03 -14.32
CA ASN A 71 -11.13 -9.05 -15.36
C ASN A 71 -10.87 -10.49 -14.88
N ILE A 72 -10.17 -10.68 -13.75
CA ILE A 72 -9.96 -12.03 -13.17
C ILE A 72 -10.97 -12.38 -12.08
N THR A 73 -11.79 -11.42 -11.66
CA THR A 73 -12.81 -11.60 -10.62
C THR A 73 -14.24 -11.71 -11.16
N ALA A 74 -14.47 -11.30 -12.41
CA ALA A 74 -15.73 -11.48 -13.14
C ALA A 74 -15.85 -12.91 -13.71
#